data_AF-A0A545BMR0-F1
#
_entry.id   AF-A0A545BMR0-F1
#
_cell.length_a   1.000
_cell.length_b   1.000
_cell.length_c   1.000
_cell.angle_alpha   90.00
_cell.angle_beta   90.00
_cell.angle_gamma   90.00
#
_symmetry.space_group_name_H-M   'P 1'
#
loop_
_entity.id
_entity.type
_entity.pdbx_description
1 polymer ?
#
loop_
_entity_poly.entity_id
_entity_poly.type
_entity_poly.pdbx_seq_one_letter_code
_entity_poly.pdbx_strand_id
1 'polypeptide(L)'
;MTHPKPVPSELVGELFRAAFRAHPAGVSIVTATGPEGAVGLTASSVASVAVDPAILAFSVTGGRSASVIAAAQTIVVHLVGADQLELVRAFADPSAPRFTDTMEWEVLPTGEPLLKEAVWALRCEIIHRAPLGGSVLLAAKVVDIRANPSGSAPLVYHNREFHTLLAGVPAGA
;
A
#
# COMPACT_ATOMS: atom_id res chain seq x y z
N MET A 1 5.90 -37.63 -22.03
CA MET A 1 5.47 -36.25 -21.75
C MET A 1 6.73 -35.40 -21.68
N THR A 2 7.06 -34.68 -22.77
CA THR A 2 8.19 -33.75 -22.80
C THR A 2 7.89 -32.59 -21.87
N HIS A 3 8.65 -32.48 -20.78
CA HIS A 3 8.59 -31.28 -19.93
C HIS A 3 9.02 -30.10 -20.81
N PRO A 4 8.21 -29.03 -20.92
CA PRO A 4 8.61 -27.86 -21.70
C PRO A 4 9.95 -27.35 -21.19
N LYS A 5 10.84 -26.99 -22.13
CA LYS A 5 12.16 -26.47 -21.79
C LYS A 5 11.99 -25.25 -20.88
N PRO A 6 12.73 -25.14 -19.75
CA PRO A 6 12.58 -24.02 -18.84
C PRO A 6 12.78 -22.69 -19.57
N VAL A 7 11.88 -21.74 -19.35
CA VAL A 7 12.00 -20.38 -19.87
C VAL A 7 13.19 -19.69 -19.18
N PRO A 8 14.08 -18.97 -19.90
CA PRO A 8 15.16 -18.22 -19.27
C PRO A 8 14.64 -17.22 -18.21
N SER A 9 15.35 -17.07 -17.09
CA SER A 9 14.89 -16.25 -15.95
C SER A 9 14.61 -14.78 -16.30
N GLU A 10 15.35 -14.21 -17.26
CA GLU A 10 15.15 -12.84 -17.71
C GLU A 10 13.81 -12.67 -18.42
N LEU A 11 13.50 -13.56 -19.36
CA LEU A 11 12.22 -13.60 -20.06
C LEU A 11 11.05 -13.85 -19.10
N VAL A 12 11.23 -14.69 -18.07
CA VAL A 12 10.23 -14.86 -17.00
C VAL A 12 9.99 -13.53 -16.27
N GLY A 13 11.05 -12.78 -15.95
CA GLY A 13 10.95 -11.48 -15.28
C GLY A 13 10.21 -10.43 -16.11
N GLU A 14 10.47 -10.36 -17.42
CA GLU A 14 9.75 -9.47 -18.35
C GLU A 14 8.27 -9.82 -18.45
N LEU A 15 7.95 -11.10 -18.66
CA LEU A 15 6.57 -11.59 -18.72
C LEU A 15 5.83 -11.38 -17.40
N PHE A 16 6.50 -11.59 -16.26
CA PHE A 16 5.96 -11.30 -14.94
C PHE A 16 5.59 -9.83 -14.78
N ARG A 17 6.49 -8.91 -15.16
CA ARG A 17 6.21 -7.46 -15.12
C ARG A 17 5.06 -7.08 -16.05
N ALA A 18 4.98 -7.68 -17.23
CA ALA A 18 3.88 -7.45 -18.18
C ALA A 18 2.53 -7.95 -17.61
N ALA A 19 2.51 -9.14 -17.02
CA ALA A 19 1.32 -9.72 -16.41
C ALA A 19 0.79 -8.85 -15.25
N PHE A 20 1.66 -8.45 -14.32
CA PHE A 20 1.24 -7.60 -13.17
C PHE A 20 0.93 -6.16 -13.56
N ARG A 21 1.50 -5.65 -14.66
CA ARG A 21 1.08 -4.35 -15.23
C ARG A 21 -0.38 -4.37 -15.69
N ALA A 22 -0.85 -5.51 -16.21
CA ALA A 22 -2.22 -5.72 -16.66
C ALA A 22 -3.19 -6.17 -15.55
N HIS A 23 -2.69 -6.42 -14.33
CA HIS A 23 -3.52 -6.80 -13.19
C HIS A 23 -3.88 -5.53 -12.38
N PRO A 24 -5.17 -5.14 -12.30
CA PRO A 24 -5.56 -3.96 -11.53
C PRO A 24 -5.38 -4.22 -10.04
N ALA A 25 -4.97 -3.19 -9.30
CA ALA A 25 -4.84 -3.24 -7.86
C ALA A 25 -5.47 -2.00 -7.21
N GLY A 26 -5.98 -2.17 -6.00
CA GLY A 26 -6.32 -1.03 -5.14
C GLY A 26 -5.06 -0.23 -4.80
N VAL A 27 -5.26 1.01 -4.39
CA VAL A 27 -4.18 1.90 -3.98
C VAL A 27 -4.27 2.15 -2.48
N SER A 28 -3.12 2.20 -1.82
CA SER A 28 -3.01 2.52 -0.40
C SER A 28 -1.79 3.37 -0.14
N ILE A 29 -1.77 4.07 1.00
CA ILE A 29 -0.59 4.76 1.50
C ILE A 29 -0.18 4.12 2.82
N VAL A 30 1.06 3.71 2.95
CA VAL A 30 1.62 3.15 4.18
C VAL A 30 2.51 4.19 4.82
N THR A 31 2.28 4.50 6.10
CA THR A 31 3.10 5.43 6.88
C THR A 31 3.74 4.74 8.09
N ALA A 32 4.85 5.28 8.52
CA ALA A 32 5.56 4.88 9.73
C ALA A 32 6.36 6.06 10.29
N THR A 33 6.79 5.95 11.54
CA THR A 33 7.74 6.91 12.12
C THR A 33 9.15 6.35 12.02
N GLY A 34 10.06 7.16 11.44
CA GLY A 34 11.49 6.86 11.33
C GLY A 34 12.34 7.77 12.21
N PRO A 35 13.68 7.54 12.21
CA PRO A 35 14.62 8.32 13.03
C PRO A 35 14.64 9.83 12.76
N GLU A 36 14.28 10.24 11.54
CA GLU A 36 14.23 11.65 11.13
C GLU A 36 12.78 12.16 10.98
N GLY A 37 11.80 11.43 11.54
CA GLY A 37 10.39 11.80 11.51
C GLY A 37 9.52 10.90 10.63
N ALA A 38 8.33 11.40 10.28
CA ALA A 38 7.32 10.67 9.54
C ALA A 38 7.82 10.27 8.14
N VAL A 39 7.55 9.03 7.76
CA VAL A 39 7.74 8.53 6.39
C VAL A 39 6.44 7.91 5.89
N GLY A 40 6.28 7.87 4.58
CA GLY A 40 5.26 7.05 3.96
C GLY A 40 5.54 6.79 2.50
N LEU A 41 4.82 5.84 1.92
CA LEU A 41 4.87 5.53 0.49
C LEU A 41 3.51 5.03 0.00
N THR A 42 3.25 5.22 -1.29
CA THR A 42 2.12 4.60 -1.98
C THR A 42 2.44 3.13 -2.28
N ALA A 43 1.51 2.23 -1.97
CA ALA A 43 1.60 0.80 -2.22
C ALA A 43 0.33 0.29 -2.92
N SER A 44 0.52 -0.56 -3.92
CA SER A 44 -0.55 -1.31 -4.59
C SER A 44 -0.53 -2.81 -4.25
N SER A 45 0.36 -3.22 -3.35
CA SER A 45 0.55 -4.62 -2.93
C SER A 45 -0.23 -5.00 -1.67
N VAL A 46 -1.02 -4.08 -1.10
CA VAL A 46 -1.82 -4.32 0.09
C VAL A 46 -2.92 -5.33 -0.23
N ALA A 47 -2.95 -6.42 0.53
CA ALA A 47 -3.96 -7.47 0.43
C ALA A 47 -4.45 -7.88 1.82
N SER A 48 -5.75 -8.18 1.92
CA SER A 48 -6.33 -8.84 3.11
C SER A 48 -5.89 -10.29 3.16
N VAL A 49 -5.50 -10.76 4.35
CA VAL A 49 -4.99 -12.14 4.58
C VAL A 49 -5.92 -12.94 5.47
N ALA A 50 -6.39 -12.36 6.58
CA ALA A 50 -7.28 -13.04 7.52
C ALA A 50 -8.20 -12.03 8.22
N VAL A 51 -9.37 -12.51 8.67
CA VAL A 51 -10.35 -11.71 9.43
C VAL A 51 -10.22 -11.94 10.94
N ASP A 52 -9.89 -13.16 11.38
CA ASP A 52 -9.70 -13.49 12.79
C ASP A 52 -8.38 -14.27 13.01
N PRO A 53 -7.32 -13.62 13.53
CA PRO A 53 -7.22 -12.18 13.76
C PRO A 53 -7.17 -11.39 12.43
N ALA A 54 -7.53 -10.10 12.47
CA ALA A 54 -7.48 -9.23 11.30
C ALA A 54 -6.03 -8.98 10.85
N ILE A 55 -5.65 -9.55 9.70
CA ILE A 55 -4.29 -9.48 9.15
C ILE A 55 -4.34 -9.00 7.70
N LEU A 56 -3.44 -8.08 7.37
CA LEU A 56 -3.11 -7.69 6.00
C LEU A 56 -1.63 -8.00 5.70
N ALA A 57 -1.29 -8.05 4.42
CA ALA A 57 0.09 -8.14 3.96
C ALA A 57 0.35 -7.16 2.82
N PHE A 58 1.61 -6.74 2.69
CA PHE A 58 2.09 -5.92 1.59
C PHE A 58 3.61 -6.04 1.47
N SER A 59 4.14 -5.74 0.29
CA SER A 59 5.58 -5.75 0.04
C SER A 59 6.13 -4.34 -0.10
N VAL A 60 7.33 -4.10 0.43
CA VAL A 60 8.09 -2.87 0.23
C VAL A 60 9.44 -3.18 -0.45
N THR A 61 9.88 -2.28 -1.33
CA THR A 61 11.07 -2.48 -2.16
C THR A 61 11.77 -1.13 -2.37
N GLY A 62 13.04 -1.03 -1.96
CA GLY A 62 13.93 0.08 -2.31
C GLY A 62 13.54 1.46 -1.76
N GLY A 63 14.53 2.36 -1.69
CA GLY A 63 14.31 3.73 -1.23
C GLY A 63 14.16 3.87 0.29
N ARG A 64 14.27 5.11 0.75
CA ARG A 64 14.40 5.44 2.18
C ARG A 64 13.16 5.08 3.00
N SER A 65 11.97 5.45 2.52
CA SER A 65 10.70 5.17 3.22
C SER A 65 10.43 3.68 3.33
N ALA A 66 10.72 2.90 2.29
CA ALA A 66 10.55 1.44 2.33
C ALA A 66 11.42 0.78 3.38
N SER A 67 12.70 1.20 3.49
CA SER A 67 13.62 0.67 4.51
C SER A 67 13.15 0.98 5.93
N VAL A 68 12.64 2.19 6.16
CA VAL A 68 12.07 2.58 7.46
C VAL A 68 10.81 1.77 7.77
N ILE A 69 9.88 1.64 6.81
CA ILE A 69 8.66 0.85 6.96
C ILE A 69 8.97 -0.64 7.20
N ALA A 70 9.95 -1.20 6.50
CA ALA A 70 10.38 -2.58 6.70
C ALA A 70 10.89 -2.86 8.13
N ALA A 71 11.55 -1.86 8.74
CA ALA A 71 12.09 -1.94 10.09
C ALA A 71 11.08 -1.55 11.19
N ALA A 72 10.03 -0.80 10.85
CA ALA A 72 9.05 -0.28 11.79
C ALA A 72 8.30 -1.40 12.53
N GLN A 73 8.00 -1.21 13.81
CA GLN A 73 7.17 -2.15 14.59
C GLN A 73 5.68 -1.90 14.39
N THR A 74 5.29 -0.64 14.19
CA THR A 74 3.93 -0.22 13.91
C THR A 74 3.87 0.66 12.68
N ILE A 75 2.74 0.62 11.99
CA ILE A 75 2.46 1.37 10.77
C ILE A 75 0.99 1.82 10.75
N VAL A 76 0.65 2.73 9.85
CA VAL A 76 -0.75 2.95 9.44
C VAL A 76 -0.89 2.68 7.94
N VAL A 77 -1.84 1.82 7.58
CA VAL A 77 -2.23 1.55 6.19
C VAL A 77 -3.49 2.35 5.89
N HIS A 78 -3.40 3.26 4.93
CA HIS A 78 -4.49 4.13 4.51
C HIS A 78 -5.09 3.59 3.21
N LEU A 79 -6.36 3.21 3.24
CA LEU A 79 -7.14 2.91 2.04
C LEU A 79 -7.78 4.21 1.56
N VAL A 80 -7.55 4.54 0.29
CA VAL A 80 -7.82 5.87 -0.26
C VAL A 80 -8.89 5.84 -1.35
N GLY A 81 -9.58 6.96 -1.50
CA GLY A 81 -10.55 7.23 -2.55
C GLY A 81 -9.93 7.97 -3.75
N ALA A 82 -10.71 8.10 -4.82
CA ALA A 82 -10.30 8.77 -6.06
C ALA A 82 -10.13 10.29 -5.91
N ASP A 83 -10.86 10.92 -5.00
CA ASP A 83 -10.68 12.31 -4.57
C ASP A 83 -9.30 12.59 -3.95
N GLN A 84 -8.57 11.54 -3.54
CA GLN A 84 -7.26 11.65 -2.88
C GLN A 84 -6.08 11.40 -3.82
N LEU A 85 -6.29 11.50 -5.14
CA LEU A 85 -5.28 11.21 -6.14
C LEU A 85 -3.98 12.03 -5.96
N GLU A 86 -4.10 13.31 -5.61
CA GLU A 86 -2.92 14.16 -5.39
C GLU A 86 -2.10 13.73 -4.17
N LEU A 87 -2.77 13.32 -3.08
CA LEU A 87 -2.13 12.72 -1.91
C LEU A 87 -1.38 11.44 -2.32
N VAL A 88 -2.03 10.56 -3.07
CA VAL A 88 -1.42 9.32 -3.58
C VAL A 88 -0.20 9.59 -4.46
N ARG A 89 -0.23 10.63 -5.31
CA ARG A 89 0.90 11.02 -6.15
C ARG A 89 2.09 11.50 -5.33
N ALA A 90 1.85 12.34 -4.32
CA ALA A 90 2.90 12.83 -3.42
C ALA A 90 3.61 11.69 -2.67
N PHE A 91 2.87 10.66 -2.26
CA PHE A 91 3.43 9.49 -1.60
C PHE A 91 4.02 8.45 -2.57
N ALA A 92 3.75 8.54 -3.86
CA ALA A 92 4.35 7.70 -4.90
C ALA A 92 5.68 8.24 -5.44
N ASP A 93 5.89 9.57 -5.41
CA ASP A 93 7.10 10.22 -5.90
C ASP A 93 8.16 10.35 -4.77
N PRO A 94 9.33 9.70 -4.86
CA PRO A 94 10.41 9.80 -3.86
C PRO A 94 10.96 11.21 -3.60
N SER A 95 10.76 12.14 -4.53
CA SER A 95 11.25 13.52 -4.47
C SER A 95 10.20 14.54 -4.00
N ALA A 96 8.92 14.16 -3.98
CA ALA A 96 7.86 15.06 -3.55
C ALA A 96 7.94 15.32 -2.03
N PRO A 97 7.64 16.58 -1.60
CA PRO A 97 7.50 16.87 -0.19
C PRO A 97 6.29 16.12 0.38
N ARG A 98 6.44 15.58 1.58
CA ARG A 98 5.42 14.78 2.29
C ARG A 98 5.26 15.34 3.70
N PHE A 99 4.09 15.13 4.28
CA PHE A 99 3.80 15.58 5.65
C PHE A 99 4.00 17.10 5.81
N THR A 100 3.61 17.87 4.79
CA THR A 100 3.67 19.33 4.79
C THR A 100 2.48 19.92 5.54
N ASP A 101 2.54 21.21 5.87
CA ASP A 101 1.44 21.93 6.53
C ASP A 101 0.16 22.03 5.68
N THR A 102 0.25 21.74 4.39
CA THR A 102 -0.89 21.69 3.46
C THR A 102 -1.57 20.32 3.43
N MET A 103 -1.00 19.30 4.09
CA MET A 103 -1.59 17.98 4.23
C MET A 103 -2.27 17.88 5.60
N GLU A 104 -3.49 17.35 5.64
CA GLU A 104 -4.17 17.09 6.91
C GLU A 104 -3.67 15.78 7.51
N TRP A 105 -2.65 15.88 8.37
CA TRP A 105 -2.06 14.73 9.07
C TRP A 105 -1.79 15.03 10.54
N GLU A 106 -1.66 13.98 11.34
CA GLU A 106 -1.25 14.09 12.75
C GLU A 106 -0.37 12.92 13.16
N VAL A 107 0.31 13.04 14.28
CA VAL A 107 0.95 11.91 14.95
C VAL A 107 -0.04 11.36 15.98
N LEU A 108 -0.35 10.07 15.89
CA LEU A 108 -1.19 9.40 16.87
C LEU A 108 -0.54 9.43 18.26
N PRO A 109 -1.32 9.30 19.36
CA PRO A 109 -0.74 9.15 20.70
C PRO A 109 0.23 7.97 20.83
N THR A 110 0.08 6.97 19.96
CA THR A 110 0.96 5.79 19.83
C THR A 110 2.20 6.03 18.96
N GLY A 111 2.30 7.18 18.30
CA GLY A 111 3.50 7.67 17.61
C GLY A 111 3.49 7.51 16.09
N GLU A 112 2.50 6.85 15.48
CA GLU A 112 2.44 6.67 14.04
C GLU A 112 1.84 7.89 13.31
N PRO A 113 2.31 8.24 12.09
CA PRO A 113 1.71 9.32 11.31
C PRO A 113 0.39 8.88 10.67
N LEU A 114 -0.69 9.60 10.94
CA LEU A 114 -2.01 9.38 10.35
C LEU A 114 -2.32 10.47 9.33
N LEU A 115 -2.75 10.06 8.13
CA LEU A 115 -3.35 10.94 7.12
C LEU A 115 -4.86 11.00 7.36
N LYS A 116 -5.39 12.15 7.78
CA LYS A 116 -6.78 12.30 8.24
C LYS A 116 -7.81 12.17 7.13
N GLU A 117 -7.41 12.51 5.91
CA GLU A 117 -8.30 12.49 4.75
C GLU A 117 -8.60 11.06 4.28
N ALA A 118 -7.79 10.06 4.65
CA ALA A 118 -7.95 8.68 4.17
C ALA A 118 -9.33 8.10 4.50
N VAL A 119 -9.97 7.46 3.52
CA VAL A 119 -11.30 6.84 3.71
C VAL A 119 -11.28 5.81 4.84
N TRP A 120 -10.21 5.01 4.90
CA TRP A 120 -9.95 4.13 6.03
C TRP A 120 -8.48 4.21 6.43
N ALA A 121 -8.20 4.23 7.73
CA ALA A 121 -6.85 4.13 8.27
C ALA A 121 -6.77 2.97 9.26
N LEU A 122 -5.91 2.00 8.96
CA LEU A 122 -5.73 0.78 9.74
C LEU A 122 -4.37 0.87 10.46
N ARG A 123 -4.40 1.09 11.77
CA ARG A 123 -3.18 1.02 12.59
C ARG A 123 -2.82 -0.45 12.78
N CYS A 124 -1.58 -0.80 12.46
CA CYS A 124 -1.14 -2.18 12.45
C CYS A 124 0.17 -2.39 13.22
N GLU A 125 0.31 -3.57 13.81
CA GLU A 125 1.56 -4.10 14.36
C GLU A 125 2.16 -5.09 13.36
N ILE A 126 3.44 -4.94 13.04
CA ILE A 126 4.14 -5.87 12.14
C ILE A 126 4.43 -7.18 12.89
N ILE A 127 3.80 -8.26 12.46
CA ILE A 127 3.92 -9.59 13.09
C ILE A 127 4.87 -10.52 12.32
N HIS A 128 5.15 -10.24 11.05
CA HIS A 128 6.06 -11.05 10.25
C HIS A 128 6.79 -10.23 9.18
N ARG A 129 8.03 -10.61 8.90
CA ARG A 129 8.88 -10.01 7.86
C ARG A 129 9.59 -11.13 7.10
N ALA A 130 9.36 -11.21 5.80
CA ALA A 130 9.99 -12.19 4.93
C ALA A 130 10.80 -11.47 3.84
N PRO A 131 12.14 -11.48 3.90
CA PRO A 131 12.99 -11.02 2.81
C PRO A 131 12.80 -11.90 1.56
N LEU A 132 12.46 -11.28 0.44
CA LEU A 132 12.19 -11.93 -0.85
C LEU A 132 12.98 -11.23 -1.95
N GLY A 133 14.25 -11.63 -2.11
CA GLY A 133 15.18 -10.98 -3.03
C GLY A 133 15.39 -9.51 -2.65
N GLY A 134 15.05 -8.59 -3.56
CA GLY A 134 15.17 -7.15 -3.33
C GLY A 134 14.03 -6.51 -2.54
N SER A 135 13.04 -7.29 -2.08
CA SER A 135 11.84 -6.78 -1.39
C SER A 135 11.69 -7.43 -0.01
N VAL A 136 10.87 -6.83 0.86
CA VAL A 136 10.43 -7.44 2.11
C VAL A 136 8.90 -7.54 2.08
N LEU A 137 8.39 -8.76 2.26
CA LEU A 137 6.96 -8.99 2.50
C LEU A 137 6.68 -8.81 4.00
N LEU A 138 5.74 -7.95 4.32
CA LEU A 138 5.30 -7.66 5.68
C LEU A 138 3.90 -8.23 5.88
N ALA A 139 3.69 -8.94 6.99
CA ALA A 139 2.35 -9.23 7.49
C ALA A 139 2.12 -8.42 8.76
N ALA A 140 0.96 -7.77 8.84
CA ALA A 140 0.63 -6.85 9.92
C ALA A 140 -0.75 -7.17 10.48
N LYS A 141 -0.83 -7.24 11.81
CA LYS A 141 -2.08 -7.39 12.54
C LYS A 141 -2.72 -6.01 12.70
N VAL A 142 -3.97 -5.87 12.31
CA VAL A 142 -4.74 -4.64 12.53
C VAL A 142 -5.15 -4.57 13.99
N VAL A 143 -4.87 -3.44 14.64
CA VAL A 143 -5.11 -3.22 16.08
C VAL A 143 -6.01 -2.03 16.37
N ASP A 144 -6.23 -1.13 15.40
CA ASP A 144 -7.21 -0.05 15.47
C ASP A 144 -7.62 0.38 14.05
N ILE A 145 -8.86 0.84 13.86
CA ILE A 145 -9.39 1.30 12.58
C ILE A 145 -10.10 2.63 12.76
N ARG A 146 -9.72 3.61 11.94
CA ARG A 146 -10.44 4.88 11.78
C ARG A 146 -11.13 4.91 10.42
N ALA A 147 -12.38 5.36 10.42
CA ALA A 147 -13.21 5.47 9.23
C ALA A 147 -13.52 6.95 8.96
N ASN A 148 -13.33 7.37 7.72
CA ASN A 148 -13.76 8.68 7.22
C ASN A 148 -14.48 8.48 5.86
N PRO A 149 -15.65 7.80 5.86
CA PRO A 149 -16.34 7.48 4.62
C PRO A 149 -16.83 8.77 3.93
N SER A 150 -16.20 9.12 2.80
CA SER A 150 -16.52 10.33 2.02
C SER A 150 -17.48 10.06 0.84
N GLY A 151 -17.90 8.81 0.63
CA GLY A 151 -18.62 8.40 -0.59
C GLY A 151 -17.74 8.42 -1.85
N SER A 152 -16.44 8.64 -1.70
CA SER A 152 -15.48 8.68 -2.79
C SER A 152 -15.43 7.35 -3.54
N ALA A 153 -15.34 7.46 -4.87
CA ALA A 153 -15.20 6.29 -5.72
C ALA A 153 -13.85 5.60 -5.48
N PRO A 154 -13.75 4.26 -5.58
CA PRO A 154 -12.50 3.55 -5.38
C PRO A 154 -11.43 3.95 -6.41
N LEU A 155 -10.20 4.16 -5.92
CA LEU A 155 -9.03 4.39 -6.77
C LEU A 155 -8.35 3.07 -7.13
N VAL A 156 -8.09 2.87 -8.41
CA VAL A 156 -7.44 1.68 -8.97
C VAL A 156 -6.16 2.10 -9.70
N TYR A 157 -5.09 1.33 -9.49
CA TYR A 157 -3.88 1.42 -10.28
C TYR A 157 -3.84 0.29 -11.30
N HIS A 158 -3.72 0.64 -12.58
CA HIS A 158 -3.65 -0.31 -13.67
C HIS A 158 -2.82 0.24 -14.81
N ASN A 159 -1.89 -0.56 -15.34
CA ASN A 159 -1.00 -0.18 -16.45
C ASN A 159 -0.28 1.17 -16.27
N ARG A 160 0.21 1.44 -15.05
CA ARG A 160 0.90 2.70 -14.69
C ARG A 160 0.02 3.96 -14.70
N GLU A 161 -1.29 3.78 -14.73
CA GLU A 161 -2.29 4.84 -14.71
C GLU A 161 -3.21 4.66 -13.50
N PHE A 162 -3.79 5.78 -13.06
CA PHE A 162 -4.81 5.80 -12.02
C PHE A 162 -6.19 5.86 -12.68
N HIS A 163 -7.09 5.01 -12.20
CA HIS A 163 -8.45 4.83 -12.70
C HIS A 163 -9.42 4.92 -11.53
N THR A 164 -10.66 5.30 -11.84
CA THR A 164 -11.75 5.34 -10.86
C THR A 164 -12.78 4.28 -11.22
N LEU A 165 -13.19 3.46 -10.25
CA LEU A 165 -14.30 2.53 -10.47
C LEU A 165 -15.63 3.29 -10.41
N LEU A 166 -16.40 3.21 -11.49
CA LEU A 166 -17.79 3.67 -11.52
C LEU A 166 -18.72 2.64 -10.88
N ALA A 167 -20.02 2.96 -10.84
CA ALA A 167 -21.04 2.08 -10.30
C ALA A 167 -20.87 0.64 -10.82
N GLY A 168 -20.71 -0.30 -9.88
CA GLY A 168 -20.56 -1.70 -10.20
C GLY A 168 -21.86 -2.29 -10.74
N VAL A 169 -21.73 -3.28 -11.61
CA VAL A 169 -22.84 -4.20 -11.90
C VAL A 169 -22.92 -5.19 -10.74
N PRO A 170 -24.11 -5.46 -10.16
CA PRO A 170 -24.24 -6.49 -9.14
C PRO A 170 -23.66 -7.80 -9.66
N ALA A 171 -22.71 -8.39 -8.93
CA ALA A 171 -22.45 -9.82 -9.04
C ALA A 171 -23.77 -10.48 -8.60
N GLY A 172 -24.49 -11.14 -9.50
CA GLY A 172 -25.88 -11.56 -9.29
C GLY A 172 -26.16 -12.23 -7.93
N ALA A 173 -27.43 -12.10 -7.51
CA ALA A 173 -28.03 -12.72 -6.32
C ALA A 173 -27.87 -14.24 -6.27
#